data_AF-A0AA88HEP2-F1
#
_entry.id   AF-A0AA88HEP2-F1
#
_cell.length_a   1.000
_cell.length_b   1.000
_cell.length_c   1.000
_cell.angle_alpha   90.00
_cell.angle_beta   90.00
_cell.angle_gamma   90.00
#
_symmetry.space_group_name_H-M   'P 1'
#
loop_
_entity.id
_entity.type
_entity.pdbx_description
1 polymer ?
#
loop_
_entity_poly.entity_id
_entity_poly.type
_entity_poly.pdbx_seq_one_letter_code
_entity_poly.pdbx_strand_id
1 'polypeptide(L)'
;MASNPKRGKFNGSPGESTVLDRNNEFLCPICFEIIEEAFVTICGHSFCYGCITESLETSDRCPKCNFVFQCQKKIFPNFLLNELIAKAKLGIDQKLTINKSNYPDFVEGLQSSDIKVTLPDVNLMLNLLTERKKQLESDLKLNQLELMKEFLTIIKNKRQDEIERLNQELALIERDEFSVNESIRGICPSVAEVNESPLVPDIPYKMAPEVNNVAETVRGISDIKRKRLYEQMDDLEAFYLEKKTNDFHLDTSGDTEEFSDMLSKFTRYSSLRPLATVHYASDVFNNSSIVSSIEFDKDGDYFAVAGVTKRVKLYEFSSIVNSAMELHYPVLEIVGSSKVSWLTYNYFHKNYLGSSDYEGNVTIWDVSTGKRLRSYQEHERRCWTVDFNRVDTNLLASGSDDAKLKLWSLNASHSVATIEAKANICCVRFNPESRYHLAYGSADHSVYYYDIRNSRSPLMVYKEHKKAVSYVKFVSSSEIVSASTDSQLKLWSTSQLNSFRTFKGHVNEKNFVGLAASGDFVSCGSENNAVYLYYKKMSKPILDFKFDHVKNVLDRGNKEEENNEFVSAVCWKRNSNYIVAANSQGIVKVLEIE
;
A
#
# COMPACT_ATOMS: atom_id res chain seq x y z
N MET A 1 38.98 19.48 -25.92
CA MET A 1 38.84 18.36 -24.95
C MET A 1 39.09 18.89 -23.56
N ALA A 2 38.20 18.54 -22.65
CA ALA A 2 38.15 18.95 -21.26
C ALA A 2 39.17 18.20 -20.39
N SER A 3 39.59 18.80 -19.26
CA SER A 3 39.41 18.25 -17.91
C SER A 3 40.19 19.05 -16.84
N ASN A 4 39.45 19.57 -15.86
CA ASN A 4 39.89 19.78 -14.45
C ASN A 4 40.07 18.39 -13.75
N PRO A 5 40.45 18.21 -12.45
CA PRO A 5 40.57 19.15 -11.30
C PRO A 5 41.74 18.86 -10.28
N LYS A 6 41.90 19.70 -9.21
CA LYS A 6 41.70 19.33 -7.77
C LYS A 6 42.28 20.36 -6.76
N ARG A 7 41.51 20.56 -5.68
CA ARG A 7 41.78 21.29 -4.43
C ARG A 7 42.57 20.45 -3.41
N GLY A 8 43.28 21.11 -2.49
CA GLY A 8 43.62 20.62 -1.14
C GLY A 8 44.18 21.76 -0.27
N LYS A 9 43.36 22.32 0.65
CA LYS A 9 43.39 22.17 2.13
C LYS A 9 44.38 23.08 2.87
N PHE A 10 43.86 24.01 3.66
CA PHE A 10 44.50 24.51 4.89
C PHE A 10 43.50 24.40 6.05
N ASN A 11 43.92 23.68 7.09
CA ASN A 11 43.26 23.56 8.38
C ASN A 11 43.73 24.70 9.29
N GLY A 12 42.82 25.30 10.06
CA GLY A 12 43.14 26.23 11.15
C GLY A 12 41.93 26.40 12.06
N SER A 13 42.08 25.97 13.31
CA SER A 13 41.15 26.05 14.44
C SER A 13 40.69 27.47 14.79
N PRO A 14 39.54 27.65 15.48
CA PRO A 14 39.06 28.97 15.88
C PRO A 14 39.87 29.48 17.09
N GLY A 15 40.86 30.33 16.81
CA GLY A 15 41.62 31.09 17.79
C GLY A 15 41.14 32.53 17.85
N GLU A 16 40.92 33.00 19.08
CA GLU A 16 40.64 34.36 19.53
C GLU A 16 41.11 35.50 18.60
N SER A 17 40.17 36.26 18.03
CA SER A 17 40.48 37.52 17.35
C SER A 17 40.68 38.62 18.39
N THR A 18 41.93 38.82 18.78
CA THR A 18 42.38 39.97 19.58
C THR A 18 42.18 41.30 18.83
N VAL A 19 41.89 42.35 19.59
CA VAL A 19 41.45 43.73 19.23
C VAL A 19 42.35 44.53 18.25
N LEU A 20 43.38 43.92 17.65
CA LEU A 20 44.34 44.62 16.78
C LEU A 20 43.93 44.70 15.29
N ASP A 21 42.89 43.98 14.85
CA ASP A 21 42.53 43.91 13.43
C ASP A 21 41.63 45.07 12.93
N ARG A 22 41.15 45.94 13.82
CA ARG A 22 40.26 47.07 13.46
C ARG A 22 40.97 48.30 12.88
N ASN A 23 42.30 48.35 12.92
CA ASN A 23 43.07 49.51 12.45
C ASN A 23 43.58 49.36 11.00
N ASN A 24 43.42 48.19 10.38
CA ASN A 24 43.93 47.93 9.03
C ASN A 24 43.13 48.62 7.91
N GLU A 25 41.92 49.14 8.20
CA GLU A 25 41.07 49.79 7.19
C GLU A 25 41.49 51.23 6.85
N PHE A 26 42.32 51.87 7.68
CA PHE A 26 42.78 53.25 7.48
C PHE A 26 44.26 53.38 7.06
N LEU A 27 44.96 52.26 6.90
CA LEU A 27 46.37 52.24 6.52
C LEU A 27 46.53 52.32 4.99
N CYS A 28 47.50 53.11 4.57
CA CYS A 28 47.91 53.22 3.18
C CYS A 28 48.63 51.94 2.76
N PRO A 29 48.21 51.24 1.69
CA PRO A 29 48.88 50.00 1.27
C PRO A 29 50.33 50.15 0.76
N ILE A 30 50.83 51.39 0.61
CA ILE A 30 52.17 51.67 0.09
C ILE A 30 53.14 51.98 1.25
N CYS A 31 52.79 52.93 2.13
CA CYS A 31 53.63 53.29 3.28
C CYS A 31 53.26 52.55 4.57
N PHE A 32 52.14 51.82 4.59
CA PHE A 32 51.60 51.12 5.76
C PHE A 32 51.28 52.00 6.98
N GLU A 33 51.29 53.33 6.80
CA GLU A 33 50.89 54.33 7.78
C GLU A 33 49.44 54.79 7.57
N ILE A 34 48.83 55.42 8.58
CA ILE A 34 47.47 55.98 8.46
C ILE A 34 47.43 57.02 7.34
N ILE A 35 46.42 56.91 6.45
CA ILE A 35 46.31 57.79 5.29
C ILE A 35 46.12 59.26 5.73
N GLU A 36 47.07 60.13 5.38
CA GLU A 36 47.01 61.57 5.75
C GLU A 36 46.13 62.38 4.79
N GLU A 37 46.24 62.13 3.48
CA GLU A 37 45.39 62.72 2.44
C GLU A 37 44.91 61.62 1.50
N ALA A 38 43.69 61.14 1.73
CA ALA A 38 43.13 60.02 0.98
C ALA A 38 42.77 60.41 -0.45
N PHE A 39 43.38 59.72 -1.40
CA PHE A 39 43.01 59.74 -2.82
C PHE A 39 42.63 58.36 -3.28
N VAL A 40 41.58 58.29 -4.10
CA VAL A 40 41.07 57.06 -4.71
C VAL A 40 41.45 57.01 -6.19
N THR A 41 41.98 55.88 -6.60
CA THR A 41 42.25 55.56 -8.01
C THR A 41 40.95 55.13 -8.70
N ILE A 42 40.88 55.16 -10.04
CA ILE A 42 39.68 54.71 -10.77
C ILE A 42 39.29 53.25 -10.50
N CYS A 43 40.23 52.41 -10.05
CA CYS A 43 39.95 51.04 -9.65
C CYS A 43 39.36 50.91 -8.23
N GLY A 44 39.10 52.03 -7.54
CA GLY A 44 38.43 52.07 -6.24
C GLY A 44 39.35 51.93 -5.02
N HIS A 45 40.67 51.79 -5.22
CA HIS A 45 41.62 51.69 -4.11
C HIS A 45 42.10 53.06 -3.62
N SER A 46 42.14 53.23 -2.30
CA SER A 46 42.58 54.47 -1.64
C SER A 46 44.00 54.37 -1.08
N PHE A 47 44.74 55.48 -1.19
CA PHE A 47 46.13 55.64 -0.78
C PHE A 47 46.36 57.08 -0.28
N CYS A 48 47.51 57.34 0.37
CA CYS A 48 47.99 58.71 0.55
C CYS A 48 48.27 59.36 -0.81
N TYR A 49 47.93 60.64 -0.95
CA TYR A 49 48.18 61.43 -2.16
C TYR A 49 49.65 61.37 -2.61
N GLY A 50 50.60 61.60 -1.69
CA GLY A 50 52.03 61.53 -1.99
C GLY A 50 52.45 60.15 -2.51
N CYS A 51 52.07 59.08 -1.81
CA CYS A 51 52.45 57.71 -2.16
C CYS A 51 51.91 57.27 -3.53
N ILE A 52 50.66 57.60 -3.86
CA ILE A 52 50.09 57.21 -5.16
C ILE A 52 50.62 58.07 -6.30
N THR A 53 50.97 59.34 -6.04
CA THR A 53 51.54 60.22 -7.07
C THR A 53 52.94 59.75 -7.46
N GLU A 54 53.80 59.43 -6.48
CA GLU A 54 55.15 58.89 -6.72
C GLU A 54 55.12 57.51 -7.40
N SER A 55 54.17 56.66 -7.01
CA SER A 55 53.98 55.36 -7.66
C SER A 55 53.49 55.47 -9.11
N LEU A 56 52.74 56.52 -9.46
CA LEU A 56 52.26 56.78 -10.82
C LEU A 56 53.33 57.41 -11.71
N GLU A 57 54.29 58.15 -11.14
CA GLU A 57 55.46 58.65 -11.88
C GLU A 57 56.41 57.52 -12.30
N THR A 58 56.48 56.46 -11.50
CA THR A 58 57.33 55.28 -11.76
C THR A 58 56.62 54.18 -12.54
N SER A 59 55.31 54.01 -12.35
CA SER A 59 54.53 53.00 -13.08
C SER A 59 53.06 53.42 -13.24
N ASP A 60 52.53 53.34 -14.45
CA ASP A 60 51.13 53.69 -14.74
C ASP A 60 50.11 52.63 -14.28
N ARG A 61 50.37 51.96 -13.16
CA ARG A 61 49.56 50.85 -12.63
C ARG A 61 49.18 51.05 -11.16
N CYS A 62 48.02 50.54 -10.77
CA CYS A 62 47.61 50.53 -9.37
C CYS A 62 48.49 49.57 -8.54
N PRO A 63 49.12 50.01 -7.43
CA PRO A 63 49.97 49.13 -6.61
C PRO A 63 49.24 47.94 -5.96
N LYS A 64 47.91 48.06 -5.76
CA LYS A 64 47.13 47.03 -5.06
C LYS A 64 46.53 45.96 -5.97
N CYS A 65 46.05 46.33 -7.17
CA CYS A 65 45.42 45.39 -8.10
C CYS A 65 46.06 45.34 -9.50
N ASN A 66 47.15 46.08 -9.69
CA ASN A 66 47.94 46.13 -10.93
C ASN A 66 47.18 46.61 -12.18
N PHE A 67 46.06 47.32 -11.99
CA PHE A 67 45.23 47.89 -13.05
C PHE A 67 45.96 49.02 -13.79
N VAL A 68 45.97 49.01 -15.13
CA VAL A 68 46.70 49.97 -15.99
C VAL A 68 45.82 51.17 -16.31
N PHE A 69 46.32 52.38 -16.07
CA PHE A 69 45.57 53.62 -16.29
C PHE A 69 45.77 54.18 -17.71
N GLN A 70 44.72 54.23 -18.53
CA GLN A 70 44.78 54.63 -19.96
C GLN A 70 44.54 56.14 -20.23
N CYS A 71 44.26 56.97 -19.21
CA CYS A 71 43.87 58.39 -19.36
C CYS A 71 44.68 59.35 -18.47
N GLN A 72 44.72 60.65 -18.82
CA GLN A 72 45.57 61.69 -18.20
C GLN A 72 45.18 62.17 -16.79
N LYS A 73 43.98 61.85 -16.26
CA LYS A 73 43.62 62.11 -14.85
C LYS A 73 43.36 60.78 -14.12
N LYS A 74 44.29 60.38 -13.25
CA LYS A 74 44.38 59.00 -12.71
C LYS A 74 43.94 58.83 -11.25
N ILE A 75 43.77 59.93 -10.49
CA ILE A 75 43.43 59.91 -9.05
C ILE A 75 42.44 61.03 -8.68
N PHE A 76 41.58 60.79 -7.69
CA PHE A 76 40.57 61.73 -7.19
C PHE A 76 40.63 61.82 -5.66
N PRO A 77 40.40 63.00 -5.04
CA PRO A 77 40.36 63.13 -3.59
C PRO A 77 39.17 62.36 -2.98
N ASN A 78 39.42 61.60 -1.91
CA ASN A 78 38.42 60.84 -1.18
C ASN A 78 38.06 61.55 0.14
N PHE A 79 37.17 62.54 0.05
CA PHE A 79 36.78 63.38 1.18
C PHE A 79 36.11 62.60 2.32
N LEU A 80 35.34 61.55 2.01
CA LEU A 80 34.64 60.73 3.01
C LEU A 80 35.64 59.94 3.88
N LEU A 81 36.65 59.33 3.25
CA LEU A 81 37.68 58.60 3.99
C LEU A 81 38.54 59.56 4.84
N ASN A 82 38.81 60.77 4.35
CA ASN A 82 39.49 61.81 5.14
C ASN A 82 38.68 62.19 6.39
N GLU A 83 37.36 62.33 6.28
CA GLU A 83 36.49 62.64 7.44
C GLU A 83 36.45 61.49 8.46
N LEU A 84 36.41 60.24 8.00
CA LEU A 84 36.45 59.06 8.86
C LEU A 84 37.79 58.90 9.58
N ILE A 85 38.90 59.15 8.88
CA ILE A 85 40.24 59.14 9.49
C ILE A 85 40.40 60.29 10.49
N ALA A 86 39.85 61.47 10.20
CA ALA A 86 39.85 62.58 11.16
C ALA A 86 39.05 62.24 12.43
N LYS A 87 37.88 61.59 12.30
CA LYS A 87 37.09 61.10 13.45
C LYS A 87 37.80 59.98 14.21
N ALA A 88 38.51 59.08 13.53
CA ALA A 88 39.32 58.04 14.16
C ALA A 88 40.54 58.62 14.91
N LYS A 89 41.21 59.62 14.33
CA LYS A 89 42.33 60.36 14.99
C LYS A 89 41.88 61.13 16.23
N LEU A 90 40.64 61.63 16.25
CA LEU A 90 40.06 62.38 17.38
C LEU A 90 39.36 61.49 18.42
N GLY A 91 39.30 60.18 18.23
CA GLY A 91 38.38 59.28 18.93
C GLY A 91 39.02 58.16 19.77
N ILE A 92 39.98 58.50 20.64
CA ILE A 92 40.29 57.70 21.83
C ILE A 92 39.81 58.50 23.05
N ASP A 93 38.95 57.87 23.84
CA ASP A 93 38.39 58.32 25.13
C ASP A 93 37.40 59.50 25.14
N GLN A 94 36.11 59.17 24.99
CA GLN A 94 35.07 59.80 25.81
C GLN A 94 34.20 58.72 26.48
N LYS A 95 34.66 58.25 27.64
CA LYS A 95 33.76 57.79 28.70
C LYS A 95 32.98 59.02 29.20
N LEU A 96 31.79 59.24 28.68
CA LEU A 96 30.84 60.17 29.29
C LEU A 96 30.11 59.43 30.41
N THR A 97 30.48 59.78 31.65
CA THR A 97 29.75 59.52 32.89
C THR A 97 28.28 59.92 32.75
N ILE A 98 27.40 58.96 33.03
CA ILE A 98 25.94 59.11 33.00
C ILE A 98 25.46 59.70 34.33
N ASN A 99 24.91 60.92 34.32
CA ASN A 99 24.06 61.40 35.40
C ASN A 99 22.64 60.83 35.20
N LYS A 100 22.26 59.88 36.05
CA LYS A 100 20.88 59.38 36.20
C LYS A 100 20.06 60.42 36.98
N SER A 101 19.66 61.51 36.34
CA SER A 101 18.63 62.40 36.90
C SER A 101 18.01 63.23 35.80
N ASN A 102 16.91 62.72 35.24
CA ASN A 102 15.75 63.45 34.68
C ASN A 102 15.05 62.54 33.68
N TYR A 103 14.24 61.62 34.20
CA TYR A 103 13.41 60.71 33.41
C TYR A 103 11.88 60.97 33.52
N PRO A 104 11.36 61.88 34.38
CA PRO A 104 9.95 62.29 34.26
C PRO A 104 9.69 63.36 33.19
N ASP A 105 10.61 64.31 32.95
CA ASP A 105 10.31 65.49 32.11
C ASP A 105 10.43 65.27 30.59
N PHE A 106 11.07 64.18 30.14
CA PHE A 106 11.29 63.96 28.69
C PHE A 106 10.09 63.30 27.99
N VAL A 107 9.31 62.49 28.72
CA VAL A 107 8.13 61.79 28.15
C VAL A 107 6.92 62.73 28.07
N GLU A 108 6.74 63.65 29.03
CA GLU A 108 5.72 64.70 28.96
C GLU A 108 6.07 65.80 27.94
N GLY A 109 7.36 66.07 27.71
CA GLY A 109 7.83 67.10 26.77
C GLY A 109 7.70 66.73 25.29
N LEU A 110 7.59 65.46 24.93
CA LEU A 110 7.42 65.00 23.53
C LEU A 110 6.03 65.31 22.94
N GLN A 111 5.07 65.75 23.77
CA GLN A 111 3.73 66.17 23.31
C GLN A 111 3.59 67.70 23.13
N SER A 112 4.57 68.50 23.56
CA SER A 112 4.58 69.96 23.36
C SER A 112 5.67 70.36 22.37
N SER A 113 5.30 71.15 21.36
CA SER A 113 6.03 71.40 20.12
C SER A 113 7.28 72.30 20.22
N ASP A 114 8.01 72.34 21.34
CA ASP A 114 9.23 73.17 21.46
C ASP A 114 10.27 72.57 22.42
N ILE A 115 10.86 71.44 22.02
CA ILE A 115 12.14 70.97 22.58
C ILE A 115 13.17 70.96 21.44
N LYS A 116 14.21 71.78 21.55
CA LYS A 116 15.39 71.70 20.67
C LYS A 116 16.19 70.45 21.06
N VAL A 117 15.77 69.30 20.54
CA VAL A 117 16.49 68.03 20.67
C VAL A 117 17.88 68.21 20.09
N THR A 118 18.92 68.06 20.92
CA THR A 118 20.29 68.20 20.47
C THR A 118 20.77 66.89 19.82
N LEU A 119 21.75 66.93 18.92
CA LEU A 119 22.35 65.73 18.30
C LEU A 119 22.75 64.64 19.33
N PRO A 120 23.28 64.97 20.52
CA PRO A 120 23.50 64.01 21.62
C PRO A 120 22.23 63.29 22.10
N ASP A 121 21.10 63.98 22.21
CA ASP A 121 19.83 63.40 22.67
C ASP A 121 19.26 62.42 21.63
N VAL A 122 19.38 62.74 20.34
CA VAL A 122 19.03 61.82 19.24
C VAL A 122 19.91 60.58 19.24
N ASN A 123 21.23 60.74 19.45
CA ASN A 123 22.15 59.61 19.54
C ASN A 123 21.88 58.73 20.77
N LEU A 124 21.51 59.32 21.91
CA LEU A 124 21.10 58.56 23.09
C LEU A 124 19.83 57.73 22.81
N MET A 125 18.85 58.33 22.14
CA MET A 125 17.61 57.65 21.77
C MET A 125 17.87 56.50 20.77
N LEU A 126 18.73 56.70 19.77
CA LEU A 126 19.15 55.66 18.83
C LEU A 126 19.90 54.50 19.52
N ASN A 127 20.74 54.80 20.51
CA ASN A 127 21.45 53.80 21.30
C ASN A 127 20.49 52.97 22.16
N LEU A 128 19.52 53.61 22.83
CA LEU A 128 18.49 52.90 23.60
C LEU A 128 17.60 52.03 22.71
N LEU A 129 17.24 52.52 21.52
CA LEU A 129 16.45 51.74 20.56
C LEU A 129 17.23 50.55 20.00
N THR A 130 18.53 50.70 19.74
CA THR A 130 19.38 49.57 19.29
C THR A 130 19.61 48.54 20.39
N GLU A 131 19.77 48.97 21.64
CA GLU A 131 19.85 48.08 22.79
C GLU A 131 18.54 47.32 22.99
N ARG A 132 17.40 48.01 22.92
CA ARG A 132 16.07 47.39 23.01
C ARG A 132 15.78 46.42 21.87
N LYS A 133 16.20 46.77 20.64
CA LYS A 133 16.12 45.88 19.47
C LYS A 133 16.93 44.61 19.70
N LYS A 134 18.18 44.75 20.17
CA LYS A 134 19.07 43.60 20.45
C LYS A 134 18.47 42.69 21.54
N GLN A 135 17.82 43.26 22.54
CA GLN A 135 17.12 42.52 23.59
C GLN A 135 15.90 41.74 23.03
N LEU A 136 15.09 42.37 22.18
CA LEU A 136 13.97 41.69 21.52
C LEU A 136 14.43 40.58 20.57
N GLU A 137 15.54 40.78 19.86
CA GLU A 137 16.15 39.75 19.00
C GLU A 137 16.68 38.57 19.84
N SER A 138 17.29 38.83 21.01
CA SER A 138 17.70 37.75 21.91
C SER A 138 16.51 37.01 22.51
N ASP A 139 15.44 37.71 22.89
CA ASP A 139 14.23 37.10 23.45
C ASP A 139 13.52 36.26 22.39
N LEU A 140 13.44 36.73 21.14
CA LEU A 140 12.89 35.96 20.03
C LEU A 140 13.71 34.69 19.75
N LYS A 141 15.05 34.80 19.78
CA LYS A 141 15.94 33.65 19.61
C LYS A 141 15.80 32.65 20.76
N LEU A 142 15.63 33.12 21.98
CA LEU A 142 15.40 32.28 23.16
C LEU A 142 14.06 31.54 23.05
N ASN A 143 12.99 32.24 22.69
CA ASN A 143 11.67 31.64 22.44
C ASN A 143 11.73 30.58 21.33
N GLN A 144 12.48 30.83 20.25
CA GLN A 144 12.70 29.84 19.18
C GLN A 144 13.42 28.59 19.69
N LEU A 145 14.43 28.76 20.56
CA LEU A 145 15.16 27.63 21.15
C LEU A 145 14.30 26.86 22.17
N GLU A 146 13.43 27.55 22.91
CA GLU A 146 12.49 26.91 23.84
C GLU A 146 11.47 26.05 23.10
N LEU A 147 10.87 26.57 22.03
CA LEU A 147 9.98 25.79 21.14
C LEU A 147 10.70 24.57 20.55
N MET A 148 11.96 24.75 20.13
CA MET A 148 12.77 23.63 19.63
C MET A 148 13.02 22.59 20.71
N LYS A 149 13.34 23.01 21.93
CA LYS A 149 13.55 22.12 23.09
C LYS A 149 12.27 21.35 23.43
N GLU A 150 11.12 22.00 23.42
CA GLU A 150 9.83 21.36 23.67
C GLU A 150 9.51 20.32 22.60
N PHE A 151 9.67 20.67 21.32
CA PHE A 151 9.53 19.75 20.20
C PHE A 151 10.44 18.51 20.33
N LEU A 152 11.73 18.72 20.64
CA LEU A 152 12.69 17.64 20.86
C LEU A 152 12.30 16.75 22.05
N THR A 153 11.77 17.34 23.12
CA THR A 153 11.31 16.61 24.30
C THR A 153 10.07 15.75 23.98
N ILE A 154 9.12 16.28 23.22
CA ILE A 154 7.94 15.53 22.76
C ILE A 154 8.36 14.35 21.88
N ILE A 155 9.28 14.55 20.94
CA ILE A 155 9.79 13.46 20.10
C ILE A 155 10.52 12.42 20.96
N LYS A 156 11.37 12.86 21.89
CA LYS A 156 12.08 11.96 22.80
C LYS A 156 11.09 11.09 23.58
N ASN A 157 10.06 11.68 24.17
CA ASN A 157 9.05 10.94 24.94
C ASN A 157 8.27 9.97 24.05
N LYS A 158 7.83 10.39 22.86
CA LYS A 158 7.16 9.49 21.90
C LYS A 158 8.01 8.27 21.52
N ARG A 159 9.33 8.46 21.33
CA ARG A 159 10.25 7.36 21.04
C ARG A 159 10.50 6.49 22.27
N GLN A 160 10.51 7.07 23.46
CA GLN A 160 10.62 6.32 24.71
C GLN A 160 9.39 5.42 24.93
N ASP A 161 8.18 5.96 24.71
CA ASP A 161 6.93 5.19 24.78
C ASP A 161 6.90 4.05 23.74
N GLU A 162 7.46 4.29 22.55
CA GLU A 162 7.62 3.26 21.52
C GLU A 162 8.59 2.15 21.95
N ILE A 163 9.73 2.51 22.57
CA ILE A 163 10.67 1.54 23.15
C ILE A 163 10.02 0.73 24.26
N GLU A 164 9.25 1.37 25.15
CA GLU A 164 8.55 0.68 26.24
C GLU A 164 7.52 -0.33 25.72
N ARG A 165 6.74 0.05 24.70
CA ARG A 165 5.82 -0.88 24.01
C ARG A 165 6.55 -2.05 23.36
N LEU A 166 7.62 -1.78 22.62
CA LEU A 166 8.42 -2.83 21.98
C LEU A 166 9.05 -3.77 23.02
N ASN A 167 9.50 -3.26 24.16
CA ASN A 167 10.02 -4.11 25.25
C ASN A 167 8.93 -5.01 25.86
N GLN A 168 7.69 -4.52 25.95
CA GLN A 168 6.55 -5.35 26.40
C GLN A 168 6.23 -6.46 25.39
N GLU A 169 6.22 -6.14 24.09
CA GLU A 169 6.01 -7.11 23.01
C GLU A 169 7.13 -8.15 22.97
N LEU A 170 8.40 -7.74 23.09
CA LEU A 170 9.55 -8.64 23.17
C LEU A 170 9.44 -9.60 24.37
N ALA A 171 9.09 -9.10 25.55
CA ALA A 171 8.92 -9.95 26.74
C ALA A 171 7.79 -10.99 26.57
N LEU A 172 6.74 -10.67 25.81
CA LEU A 172 5.69 -11.64 25.45
C LEU A 172 6.22 -12.70 24.48
N ILE A 173 6.97 -12.28 23.45
CA ILE A 173 7.57 -13.18 22.46
C ILE A 173 8.58 -14.12 23.13
N GLU A 174 9.47 -13.62 24.00
CA GLU A 174 10.46 -14.42 24.72
C GLU A 174 9.80 -15.49 25.61
N ARG A 175 8.67 -15.15 26.26
CA ARG A 175 7.90 -16.11 27.05
C ARG A 175 7.30 -17.22 26.20
N ASP A 176 6.71 -16.86 25.07
CA ASP A 176 6.06 -17.83 24.18
C ASP A 176 7.09 -18.68 23.42
N GLU A 177 8.23 -18.10 23.03
CA GLU A 177 9.38 -18.84 22.48
C GLU A 177 9.90 -19.87 23.49
N PHE A 178 10.02 -19.49 24.77
CA PHE A 178 10.41 -20.41 25.84
C PHE A 178 9.42 -21.56 25.97
N SER A 179 8.11 -21.28 26.02
CA SER A 179 7.04 -22.28 26.10
C SER A 179 7.04 -23.26 24.92
N VAL A 180 7.24 -22.75 23.70
CA VAL A 180 7.36 -23.56 22.48
C VAL A 180 8.62 -24.43 22.53
N ASN A 181 9.75 -23.87 22.98
CA ASN A 181 10.99 -24.63 23.14
C ASN A 181 10.87 -25.75 24.18
N GLU A 182 10.18 -25.52 25.30
CA GLU A 182 9.86 -26.57 26.27
C GLU A 182 8.98 -27.66 25.66
N SER A 183 7.97 -27.27 24.88
CA SER A 183 7.10 -28.22 24.16
C SER A 183 7.87 -29.06 23.14
N ILE A 184 8.81 -28.45 22.39
CA ILE A 184 9.70 -29.17 21.46
C ILE A 184 10.61 -30.14 22.23
N ARG A 185 11.21 -29.72 23.35
CA ARG A 185 12.03 -30.58 24.21
C ARG A 185 11.25 -31.78 24.74
N GLY A 186 9.96 -31.60 25.06
CA GLY A 186 9.08 -32.68 25.48
C GLY A 186 8.77 -33.70 24.38
N ILE A 187 8.70 -33.26 23.12
CA ILE A 187 8.39 -34.13 21.96
C ILE A 187 9.64 -34.84 21.42
N CYS A 188 10.80 -34.18 21.45
CA CYS A 188 12.05 -34.72 20.89
C CYS A 188 13.25 -34.35 21.78
N PRO A 189 13.64 -35.21 22.74
CA PRO A 189 14.75 -34.93 23.67
C PRO A 189 16.11 -34.72 23.00
N SER A 190 16.30 -35.21 21.76
CA SER A 190 17.58 -35.20 21.05
C SER A 190 17.92 -33.88 20.33
N VAL A 191 17.02 -32.89 20.31
CA VAL A 191 17.26 -31.60 19.65
C VAL A 191 17.92 -30.58 20.59
N ALA A 192 17.90 -30.84 21.90
CA ALA A 192 18.33 -29.90 22.93
C ALA A 192 19.85 -29.73 23.09
N GLU A 193 20.67 -30.69 22.66
CA GLU A 193 22.12 -30.67 22.94
C GLU A 193 22.96 -29.80 21.98
N VAL A 194 22.37 -29.22 20.93
CA VAL A 194 23.15 -28.51 19.89
C VAL A 194 23.21 -26.98 20.08
N ASN A 195 22.37 -26.38 20.94
CA ASN A 195 22.24 -24.91 21.00
C ASN A 195 22.79 -24.23 22.28
N GLU A 196 23.55 -24.92 23.13
CA GLU A 196 24.23 -24.25 24.25
C GLU A 196 25.69 -23.95 23.90
N SER A 197 25.93 -22.83 23.22
CA SER A 197 27.25 -22.17 23.25
C SER A 197 27.36 -21.31 24.52
N PRO A 198 28.52 -21.30 25.23
CA PRO A 198 28.63 -20.66 26.53
C PRO A 198 28.58 -19.13 26.43
N LEU A 199 27.93 -18.52 27.41
CA LEU A 199 27.92 -17.08 27.71
C LEU A 199 29.34 -16.48 27.60
N VAL A 200 29.51 -15.51 26.69
CA VAL A 200 30.68 -14.60 26.65
C VAL A 200 30.22 -13.24 27.20
N PRO A 201 30.92 -12.63 28.17
CA PRO A 201 30.52 -11.36 28.76
C PRO A 201 30.94 -10.14 27.90
N ASP A 202 30.01 -9.19 27.81
CA ASP A 202 30.12 -7.75 27.53
C ASP A 202 31.21 -7.23 26.57
N ILE A 203 30.78 -6.84 25.35
CA ILE A 203 31.48 -5.85 24.52
C ILE A 203 30.46 -4.82 23.97
N PRO A 204 30.75 -3.50 24.00
CA PRO A 204 29.79 -2.47 23.62
C PRO A 204 29.71 -2.25 22.10
N TYR A 205 28.48 -2.12 21.61
CA TYR A 205 28.03 -1.47 20.36
C TYR A 205 29.04 -1.36 19.20
N LYS A 206 28.95 -2.28 18.24
CA LYS A 206 29.26 -2.00 16.82
C LYS A 206 28.32 -2.78 15.89
N MET A 207 27.66 -2.00 15.04
CA MET A 207 27.21 -2.25 13.65
C MET A 207 26.57 -3.61 13.33
N ALA A 208 25.33 -3.50 12.83
CA ALA A 208 24.50 -4.50 12.13
C ALA A 208 25.21 -5.81 11.75
N PRO A 209 24.72 -6.98 12.20
CA PRO A 209 25.13 -8.23 11.59
C PRO A 209 24.42 -8.35 10.24
N GLU A 210 25.23 -8.55 9.20
CA GLU A 210 24.79 -9.17 7.96
C GLU A 210 24.01 -10.45 8.29
N VAL A 211 22.87 -10.62 7.64
CA VAL A 211 22.01 -11.80 7.74
C VAL A 211 22.76 -13.01 7.20
N ASN A 212 23.60 -13.60 8.04
CA ASN A 212 24.27 -14.87 7.77
C ASN A 212 23.37 -16.01 8.24
N ASN A 213 22.76 -16.68 7.26
CA ASN A 213 22.35 -18.08 7.24
C ASN A 213 22.15 -18.76 8.61
N VAL A 214 21.02 -18.48 9.27
CA VAL A 214 20.43 -19.42 10.24
C VAL A 214 19.57 -20.40 9.46
N ALA A 215 20.22 -21.25 8.66
CA ALA A 215 19.56 -22.21 7.77
C ALA A 215 20.00 -23.64 8.05
N GLU A 216 20.31 -24.01 9.29
CA GLU A 216 20.64 -25.38 9.70
C GLU A 216 20.45 -25.41 11.22
N THR A 217 19.26 -25.63 11.77
CA THR A 217 18.89 -26.92 12.39
C THR A 217 17.42 -26.93 12.85
N VAL A 218 16.49 -27.16 11.92
CA VAL A 218 15.18 -27.77 12.24
C VAL A 218 14.91 -28.80 11.16
N ARG A 219 15.39 -30.03 11.36
CA ARG A 219 15.08 -31.17 10.48
C ARG A 219 13.58 -31.46 10.56
N GLY A 220 12.79 -30.80 9.71
CA GLY A 220 11.34 -31.06 9.64
C GLY A 220 10.53 -30.07 8.80
N ILE A 221 10.95 -28.80 8.71
CA ILE A 221 10.26 -27.81 7.87
C ILE A 221 10.97 -27.75 6.52
N SER A 222 10.28 -28.11 5.42
CA SER A 222 10.84 -27.97 4.08
C SER A 222 11.21 -26.52 3.78
N ASP A 223 12.30 -26.28 3.05
CA ASP A 223 12.79 -24.93 2.75
C ASP A 223 11.72 -24.04 2.08
N ILE A 224 10.80 -24.66 1.34
CA ILE A 224 9.63 -24.01 0.72
C ILE A 224 8.67 -23.46 1.78
N LYS A 225 8.38 -24.22 2.84
CA LYS A 225 7.52 -23.76 3.94
C LYS A 225 8.16 -22.60 4.71
N ARG A 226 9.48 -22.65 4.94
CA ARG A 226 10.22 -21.54 5.57
C ARG A 226 10.19 -20.28 4.72
N LYS A 227 10.49 -20.40 3.41
CA LYS A 227 10.44 -19.26 2.49
C LYS A 227 9.07 -18.58 2.51
N ARG A 228 7.99 -19.37 2.50
CA ARG A 228 6.62 -18.84 2.54
C ARG A 228 6.29 -18.13 3.86
N LEU A 229 6.78 -18.64 5.00
CA LEU A 229 6.64 -17.97 6.29
C LEU A 229 7.29 -16.58 6.25
N TYR A 230 8.53 -16.48 5.76
CA TYR A 230 9.21 -15.18 5.63
C TYR A 230 8.50 -14.23 4.66
N GLU A 231 7.94 -14.72 3.55
CA GLU A 231 7.19 -13.89 2.61
C GLU A 231 5.90 -13.30 3.22
N GLN A 232 5.29 -13.95 4.22
CA GLN A 232 4.09 -13.49 4.93
C GLN A 232 4.37 -12.97 6.35
N MET A 233 5.63 -12.72 6.72
CA MET A 233 6.00 -12.44 8.11
C MET A 233 5.25 -11.25 8.69
N ASP A 234 5.10 -10.16 7.92
CA ASP A 234 4.37 -8.96 8.36
C ASP A 234 2.91 -9.27 8.75
N ASP A 235 2.23 -10.13 7.97
CA ASP A 235 0.84 -10.53 8.23
C ASP A 235 0.74 -11.48 9.44
N LEU A 236 1.72 -12.36 9.60
CA LEU A 236 1.82 -13.31 10.71
C LEU A 236 2.10 -12.57 12.03
N GLU A 237 3.02 -11.62 12.01
CA GLU A 237 3.37 -10.76 13.14
C GLU A 237 2.18 -9.93 13.59
N ALA A 238 1.53 -9.22 12.64
CA ALA A 238 0.35 -8.42 12.95
C ALA A 238 -0.77 -9.26 13.57
N PHE A 239 -1.02 -10.46 13.03
CA PHE A 239 -2.05 -11.35 13.57
C PHE A 239 -1.69 -11.88 14.96
N TYR A 240 -0.43 -12.24 15.19
CA TYR A 240 0.06 -12.70 16.49
C TYR A 240 -0.09 -11.62 17.57
N LEU A 241 0.31 -10.39 17.26
CA LEU A 241 0.23 -9.26 18.19
C LEU A 241 -1.22 -8.78 18.41
N GLU A 242 -2.06 -8.73 17.38
CA GLU A 242 -3.47 -8.37 17.51
C GLU A 242 -4.22 -9.31 18.46
N LYS A 243 -3.93 -10.61 18.38
CA LYS A 243 -4.50 -11.61 19.29
C LYS A 243 -4.06 -11.38 20.75
N LYS A 244 -2.76 -11.22 20.98
CA LYS A 244 -2.20 -11.08 22.33
C LYS A 244 -2.55 -9.74 23.00
N THR A 245 -2.81 -8.69 22.22
CA THR A 245 -3.20 -7.37 22.76
C THR A 245 -4.67 -7.26 23.15
N ASN A 246 -5.55 -8.06 22.52
CA ASN A 246 -6.98 -8.05 22.80
C ASN A 246 -7.37 -8.75 24.13
N ASP A 247 -6.52 -9.64 24.66
CA ASP A 247 -6.76 -10.33 25.94
C ASP A 247 -5.81 -9.86 27.05
N PHE A 248 -6.19 -8.78 27.73
CA PHE A 248 -5.56 -8.36 29.00
C PHE A 248 -6.00 -9.23 30.20
N HIS A 249 -6.65 -10.39 29.98
CA HIS A 249 -7.15 -11.27 31.03
C HIS A 249 -6.73 -12.76 30.88
N LEU A 250 -5.68 -13.11 31.63
CA LEU A 250 -5.45 -14.35 32.39
C LEU A 250 -5.34 -15.76 31.74
N ASP A 251 -5.61 -16.01 30.46
CA ASP A 251 -5.34 -17.34 29.86
C ASP A 251 -4.52 -17.22 28.56
N THR A 252 -3.19 -17.19 28.69
CA THR A 252 -2.24 -17.04 27.56
C THR A 252 -1.94 -18.34 26.81
N SER A 253 -2.39 -19.50 27.30
CA SER A 253 -2.11 -20.81 26.69
C SER A 253 -2.95 -21.10 25.44
N GLY A 254 -4.21 -20.64 25.40
CA GLY A 254 -5.12 -20.88 24.27
C GLY A 254 -4.73 -20.11 23.00
N ASP A 255 -4.14 -18.93 23.15
CA ASP A 255 -3.76 -18.07 22.01
C ASP A 255 -2.64 -18.67 21.16
N THR A 256 -1.67 -19.32 21.82
CA THR A 256 -0.52 -19.93 21.16
C THR A 256 -0.94 -21.20 20.42
N GLU A 257 -1.92 -21.95 20.96
CA GLU A 257 -2.53 -23.09 20.27
C GLU A 257 -3.32 -22.64 19.02
N GLU A 258 -4.12 -21.57 19.11
CA GLU A 258 -4.87 -21.08 17.95
C GLU A 258 -3.94 -20.51 16.85
N PHE A 259 -2.85 -19.84 17.24
CA PHE A 259 -1.83 -19.40 16.29
C PHE A 259 -1.11 -20.59 15.65
N SER A 260 -0.80 -21.63 16.42
CA SER A 260 -0.25 -22.90 15.91
C SER A 260 -1.21 -23.57 14.92
N ASP A 261 -2.49 -23.64 15.24
CA ASP A 261 -3.54 -24.17 14.35
C ASP A 261 -3.62 -23.36 13.05
N MET A 262 -3.51 -22.04 13.15
CA MET A 262 -3.47 -21.16 12.00
C MET A 262 -2.23 -21.44 11.11
N LEU A 263 -1.05 -21.55 11.71
CA LEU A 263 0.18 -21.91 11.01
C LEU A 263 0.09 -23.30 10.36
N SER A 264 -0.54 -24.26 11.04
CA SER A 264 -0.76 -25.61 10.51
C SER A 264 -1.67 -25.57 9.28
N LYS A 265 -2.76 -24.79 9.31
CA LYS A 265 -3.67 -24.59 8.18
C LYS A 265 -3.00 -23.86 7.02
N PHE A 266 -2.20 -22.83 7.34
CA PHE A 266 -1.46 -22.05 6.35
C PHE A 266 -0.38 -22.86 5.64
N THR A 267 0.33 -23.72 6.37
CA THR A 267 1.40 -24.58 5.84
C THR A 267 0.93 -25.97 5.42
N ARG A 268 -0.39 -26.23 5.50
CA ARG A 268 -1.02 -27.51 5.17
C ARG A 268 -0.72 -27.93 3.75
N TYR A 269 -0.83 -26.98 2.82
CA TYR A 269 -0.72 -27.22 1.39
C TYR A 269 0.58 -26.67 0.83
N SER A 270 1.17 -27.43 -0.09
CA SER A 270 2.49 -27.21 -0.66
C SER A 270 2.43 -26.89 -2.15
N SER A 271 1.48 -27.48 -2.89
CA SER A 271 1.37 -27.30 -4.35
C SER A 271 -0.05 -27.48 -4.88
N LEU A 272 -0.26 -27.04 -6.13
CA LEU A 272 -1.46 -27.30 -6.92
C LEU A 272 -1.11 -28.26 -8.06
N ARG A 273 -1.61 -29.49 -7.98
CA ARG A 273 -1.34 -30.54 -8.97
C ARG A 273 -2.48 -30.67 -9.97
N PRO A 274 -2.21 -30.60 -11.29
CA PRO A 274 -3.23 -30.90 -12.28
C PRO A 274 -3.46 -32.41 -12.38
N LEU A 275 -4.73 -32.83 -12.31
CA LEU A 275 -5.15 -34.23 -12.43
C LEU A 275 -5.69 -34.55 -13.81
N ALA A 276 -6.50 -33.66 -14.38
CA ALA A 276 -7.13 -33.87 -15.66
C ALA A 276 -7.33 -32.55 -16.40
N THR A 277 -7.38 -32.64 -17.73
CA THR A 277 -7.64 -31.50 -18.62
C THR A 277 -8.80 -31.83 -19.55
N VAL A 278 -9.79 -30.95 -19.61
CA VAL A 278 -11.00 -31.07 -20.44
C VAL A 278 -11.11 -29.85 -21.33
N HIS A 279 -11.47 -30.04 -22.59
CA HIS A 279 -11.67 -28.94 -23.53
C HIS A 279 -13.15 -28.61 -23.68
N TYR A 280 -13.53 -27.38 -23.32
CA TYR A 280 -14.91 -26.90 -23.40
C TYR A 280 -15.41 -26.79 -24.84
N ALA A 281 -14.56 -26.37 -25.78
CA ALA A 281 -14.83 -26.37 -27.20
C ALA A 281 -13.73 -27.14 -27.94
N SER A 282 -14.13 -28.12 -28.75
CA SER A 282 -13.27 -28.85 -29.68
C SER A 282 -13.37 -28.34 -31.13
N ASP A 283 -14.33 -27.45 -31.39
CA ASP A 283 -14.62 -26.97 -32.73
C ASP A 283 -13.63 -25.86 -33.13
N VAL A 284 -12.82 -26.16 -34.14
CA VAL A 284 -11.84 -25.24 -34.78
C VAL A 284 -12.50 -23.94 -35.31
N PHE A 285 -13.83 -23.95 -35.49
CA PHE A 285 -14.61 -22.84 -36.06
C PHE A 285 -15.20 -21.88 -35.02
N ASN A 286 -15.07 -22.15 -33.71
CA ASN A 286 -15.54 -21.21 -32.70
C ASN A 286 -14.50 -20.12 -32.44
N ASN A 287 -14.83 -18.87 -32.81
CA ASN A 287 -13.95 -17.71 -32.58
C ASN A 287 -13.70 -17.40 -31.08
N SER A 288 -14.47 -17.99 -30.16
CA SER A 288 -14.27 -17.82 -28.72
C SER A 288 -14.87 -18.99 -27.94
N SER A 289 -14.11 -19.49 -26.97
CA SER A 289 -14.45 -20.65 -26.12
C SER A 289 -14.39 -20.32 -24.63
N ILE A 290 -14.51 -19.03 -24.27
CA ILE A 290 -14.46 -18.55 -22.88
C ILE A 290 -15.52 -19.27 -22.03
N VAL A 291 -15.06 -19.90 -20.95
CA VAL A 291 -15.91 -20.49 -19.91
C VAL A 291 -16.27 -19.40 -18.91
N SER A 292 -17.56 -19.12 -18.73
CA SER A 292 -18.03 -18.09 -17.80
C SER A 292 -18.31 -18.64 -16.40
N SER A 293 -18.69 -19.92 -16.30
CA SER A 293 -19.10 -20.51 -15.03
C SER A 293 -18.86 -22.01 -14.98
N ILE A 294 -18.44 -22.46 -13.80
CA ILE A 294 -18.28 -23.85 -13.42
C ILE A 294 -18.96 -24.00 -12.06
N GLU A 295 -19.86 -24.96 -11.93
CA GLU A 295 -20.50 -25.26 -10.65
C GLU A 295 -20.66 -26.77 -10.49
N PHE A 296 -20.41 -27.25 -9.27
CA PHE A 296 -20.68 -28.62 -8.87
C PHE A 296 -22.15 -28.80 -8.50
N ASP A 297 -22.64 -30.00 -8.74
CA ASP A 297 -23.91 -30.42 -8.20
C ASP A 297 -23.88 -30.53 -6.66
N LYS A 298 -25.02 -30.84 -6.08
CA LYS A 298 -25.18 -30.91 -4.61
C LYS A 298 -24.17 -31.87 -3.97
N ASP A 299 -23.95 -33.01 -4.61
CA ASP A 299 -23.19 -34.14 -4.05
C ASP A 299 -21.70 -34.09 -4.46
N GLY A 300 -21.35 -33.30 -5.47
CA GLY A 300 -20.00 -33.21 -6.02
C GLY A 300 -19.67 -34.34 -7.00
N ASP A 301 -20.68 -35.05 -7.49
CA ASP A 301 -20.53 -36.14 -8.46
C ASP A 301 -20.38 -35.59 -9.88
N TYR A 302 -21.09 -34.50 -10.18
CA TYR A 302 -21.10 -33.86 -11.48
C TYR A 302 -20.70 -32.40 -11.36
N PHE A 303 -20.07 -31.88 -12.40
CA PHE A 303 -19.91 -30.44 -12.57
C PHE A 303 -20.37 -30.01 -13.95
N ALA A 304 -21.00 -28.84 -14.00
CA ALA A 304 -21.46 -28.22 -15.23
C ALA A 304 -20.50 -27.09 -15.61
N VAL A 305 -20.24 -26.97 -16.92
CA VAL A 305 -19.41 -25.93 -17.52
C VAL A 305 -20.25 -25.21 -18.57
N ALA A 306 -20.29 -23.88 -18.50
CA ALA A 306 -20.95 -23.06 -19.50
C ALA A 306 -20.16 -21.79 -19.83
N GLY A 307 -20.52 -21.15 -20.93
CA GLY A 307 -19.76 -20.05 -21.48
C GLY A 307 -20.37 -19.44 -22.74
N VAL A 308 -19.50 -18.83 -23.54
CA VAL A 308 -19.89 -18.07 -24.74
C VAL A 308 -20.33 -18.94 -25.92
N THR A 309 -20.11 -20.24 -25.87
CA THR A 309 -20.53 -21.21 -26.91
C THR A 309 -22.02 -21.55 -26.85
N LYS A 310 -22.77 -20.95 -25.91
CA LYS A 310 -24.22 -21.15 -25.68
C LYS A 310 -24.59 -22.59 -25.28
N ARG A 311 -23.61 -23.38 -24.86
CA ARG A 311 -23.79 -24.77 -24.45
C ARG A 311 -23.53 -24.88 -22.95
N VAL A 312 -24.25 -25.78 -22.30
CA VAL A 312 -23.97 -26.22 -20.94
C VAL A 312 -23.57 -27.68 -21.03
N LYS A 313 -22.33 -27.97 -20.66
CA LYS A 313 -21.75 -29.31 -20.71
C LYS A 313 -21.59 -29.86 -19.32
N LEU A 314 -22.08 -31.07 -19.09
CA LEU A 314 -21.99 -31.74 -17.80
C LEU A 314 -20.99 -32.88 -17.85
N TYR A 315 -20.17 -32.96 -16.82
CA TYR A 315 -19.18 -34.01 -16.69
C TYR A 315 -19.29 -34.68 -15.34
N GLU A 316 -19.04 -35.99 -15.34
CA GLU A 316 -18.91 -36.78 -14.12
C GLU A 316 -17.47 -36.63 -13.58
N PHE A 317 -17.34 -36.20 -12.33
CA PHE A 317 -16.07 -35.88 -11.70
C PHE A 317 -15.16 -37.10 -11.55
N SER A 318 -15.71 -38.22 -11.07
CA SER A 318 -14.99 -39.48 -10.86
C SER A 318 -14.40 -40.02 -12.16
N SER A 319 -15.17 -39.97 -13.25
CA SER A 319 -14.76 -40.40 -14.58
C SER A 319 -13.64 -39.53 -15.16
N ILE A 320 -13.59 -38.25 -14.81
CA ILE A 320 -12.49 -37.37 -15.25
C ILE A 320 -11.21 -37.64 -14.47
N VAL A 321 -11.29 -37.75 -13.14
CA VAL A 321 -10.09 -37.90 -12.29
C VAL A 321 -9.46 -39.29 -12.41
N ASN A 322 -10.26 -40.34 -12.56
CA ASN A 322 -9.75 -41.72 -12.58
C ASN A 322 -9.41 -42.23 -13.98
N SER A 323 -9.75 -41.49 -15.03
CA SER A 323 -9.50 -41.93 -16.41
C SER A 323 -8.05 -41.67 -16.80
N ALA A 324 -7.42 -42.68 -17.42
CA ALA A 324 -6.13 -42.53 -18.08
C ALA A 324 -6.25 -41.93 -19.50
N MET A 325 -7.46 -41.64 -19.97
CA MET A 325 -7.71 -41.08 -21.30
C MET A 325 -7.60 -39.56 -21.30
N GLU A 326 -6.95 -38.99 -22.31
CA GLU A 326 -6.85 -37.54 -22.51
C GLU A 326 -8.15 -36.90 -23.06
N LEU A 327 -9.04 -37.71 -23.65
CA LEU A 327 -10.31 -37.24 -24.21
C LEU A 327 -11.47 -37.51 -23.25
N HIS A 328 -12.12 -36.44 -22.79
CA HIS A 328 -13.30 -36.49 -21.94
C HIS A 328 -14.53 -35.95 -22.67
N TYR A 329 -15.59 -36.75 -22.73
CA TYR A 329 -16.86 -36.37 -23.31
C TYR A 329 -17.87 -35.96 -22.22
N PRO A 330 -18.71 -34.94 -22.47
CA PRO A 330 -19.76 -34.59 -21.54
C PRO A 330 -20.84 -35.69 -21.50
N VAL A 331 -21.35 -35.97 -20.31
CA VAL A 331 -22.49 -36.87 -20.08
C VAL A 331 -23.76 -36.30 -20.71
N LEU A 332 -23.91 -34.98 -20.64
CA LEU A 332 -25.03 -34.26 -21.23
C LEU A 332 -24.56 -32.92 -21.78
N GLU A 333 -25.11 -32.53 -22.93
CA GLU A 333 -24.97 -31.21 -23.51
C GLU A 333 -26.34 -30.57 -23.72
N ILE A 334 -26.55 -29.42 -23.08
CA ILE A 334 -27.77 -28.60 -23.22
C ILE A 334 -27.42 -27.38 -24.05
N VAL A 335 -28.18 -27.14 -25.12
CA VAL A 335 -27.98 -25.99 -26.01
C VAL A 335 -28.96 -24.88 -25.65
N GLY A 336 -28.44 -23.72 -25.28
CA GLY A 336 -29.19 -22.48 -25.04
C GLY A 336 -29.30 -21.60 -26.27
N SER A 337 -30.15 -20.57 -26.19
CA SER A 337 -30.35 -19.57 -27.26
C SER A 337 -29.25 -18.50 -27.31
N SER A 338 -28.65 -18.19 -26.16
CA SER A 338 -27.65 -17.12 -26.01
C SER A 338 -26.47 -17.56 -25.16
N LYS A 339 -25.46 -16.68 -25.05
CA LYS A 339 -24.25 -16.90 -24.26
C LYS A 339 -24.62 -16.99 -22.78
N VAL A 340 -24.11 -17.99 -22.08
CA VAL A 340 -24.40 -18.20 -20.66
C VAL A 340 -23.40 -17.39 -19.83
N SER A 341 -23.89 -16.65 -18.84
CA SER A 341 -23.06 -15.85 -17.92
C SER A 341 -22.77 -16.59 -16.62
N TRP A 342 -23.72 -17.36 -16.10
CA TRP A 342 -23.61 -18.02 -14.80
C TRP A 342 -24.42 -19.31 -14.73
N LEU A 343 -23.96 -20.25 -13.90
CA LEU A 343 -24.65 -21.47 -13.53
C LEU A 343 -24.84 -21.53 -12.02
N THR A 344 -25.85 -22.26 -11.56
CA THR A 344 -26.03 -22.57 -10.14
C THR A 344 -26.88 -23.83 -9.98
N TYR A 345 -26.39 -24.81 -9.22
CA TYR A 345 -27.20 -25.98 -8.88
C TYR A 345 -28.12 -25.68 -7.71
N ASN A 346 -29.30 -26.30 -7.72
CA ASN A 346 -30.18 -26.29 -6.56
C ASN A 346 -29.56 -27.14 -5.44
N TYR A 347 -29.59 -26.62 -4.21
CA TYR A 347 -28.97 -27.28 -3.04
C TYR A 347 -29.80 -28.43 -2.49
N PHE A 348 -31.05 -28.58 -2.94
CA PHE A 348 -31.99 -29.59 -2.47
C PHE A 348 -32.28 -30.61 -3.58
N HIS A 349 -32.62 -30.15 -4.78
CA HIS A 349 -32.92 -30.97 -5.95
C HIS A 349 -31.68 -31.15 -6.83
N LYS A 350 -31.05 -32.33 -6.78
CA LYS A 350 -29.82 -32.66 -7.52
C LYS A 350 -29.89 -32.34 -9.02
N ASN A 351 -31.04 -32.58 -9.64
CA ASN A 351 -31.20 -32.46 -11.09
C ASN A 351 -31.50 -31.03 -11.56
N TYR A 352 -31.71 -30.07 -10.66
CA TYR A 352 -32.10 -28.71 -11.05
C TYR A 352 -30.87 -27.83 -11.22
N LEU A 353 -30.67 -27.33 -12.44
CA LEU A 353 -29.61 -26.40 -12.79
C LEU A 353 -30.21 -25.08 -13.26
N GLY A 354 -29.85 -23.99 -12.59
CA GLY A 354 -30.17 -22.63 -13.01
C GLY A 354 -29.07 -22.08 -13.91
N SER A 355 -29.45 -21.33 -14.94
CA SER A 355 -28.52 -20.59 -15.81
C SER A 355 -29.03 -19.19 -16.09
N SER A 356 -28.14 -18.21 -16.13
CA SER A 356 -28.41 -16.87 -16.65
C SER A 356 -27.72 -16.63 -17.99
N ASP A 357 -28.32 -15.84 -18.88
CA ASP A 357 -27.79 -15.58 -20.21
C ASP A 357 -27.67 -14.08 -20.56
N TYR A 358 -27.08 -13.83 -21.74
CA TYR A 358 -26.80 -12.48 -22.23
C TYR A 358 -28.04 -11.73 -22.73
N GLU A 359 -29.18 -12.40 -22.91
CA GLU A 359 -30.46 -11.76 -23.23
C GLU A 359 -31.26 -11.40 -21.98
N GLY A 360 -30.77 -11.76 -20.79
CA GLY A 360 -31.47 -11.51 -19.52
C GLY A 360 -32.38 -12.66 -19.08
N ASN A 361 -32.38 -13.80 -19.78
CA ASN A 361 -33.19 -14.93 -19.36
C ASN A 361 -32.55 -15.66 -18.18
N VAL A 362 -33.38 -16.02 -17.20
CA VAL A 362 -33.02 -16.97 -16.15
C VAL A 362 -33.77 -18.26 -16.41
N THR A 363 -33.03 -19.32 -16.74
CA THR A 363 -33.61 -20.61 -17.14
C THR A 363 -33.28 -21.69 -16.11
N ILE A 364 -34.28 -22.48 -15.75
CA ILE A 364 -34.10 -23.66 -14.89
C ILE A 364 -34.25 -24.92 -15.74
N TRP A 365 -33.25 -25.77 -15.68
CA TRP A 365 -33.12 -27.01 -16.44
C TRP A 365 -33.27 -28.21 -15.52
N ASP A 366 -33.87 -29.27 -16.05
CA ASP A 366 -33.74 -30.61 -15.50
C ASP A 366 -32.60 -31.32 -16.21
N VAL A 367 -31.52 -31.51 -15.48
CA VAL A 367 -30.30 -32.17 -15.94
C VAL A 367 -30.52 -33.64 -16.24
N SER A 368 -31.49 -34.31 -15.61
CA SER A 368 -31.73 -35.74 -15.89
C SER A 368 -32.39 -35.97 -17.26
N THR A 369 -33.18 -35.00 -17.71
CA THR A 369 -33.92 -35.07 -18.99
C THR A 369 -33.37 -34.15 -20.06
N GLY A 370 -32.49 -33.21 -19.71
CA GLY A 370 -32.00 -32.15 -20.60
C GLY A 370 -33.07 -31.12 -20.98
N LYS A 371 -34.24 -31.13 -20.32
CA LYS A 371 -35.37 -30.27 -20.68
C LYS A 371 -35.39 -29.00 -19.84
N ARG A 372 -35.90 -27.93 -20.44
CA ARG A 372 -36.20 -26.67 -19.75
C ARG A 372 -37.45 -26.83 -18.88
N LEU A 373 -37.31 -26.62 -17.57
CA LEU A 373 -38.42 -26.62 -16.61
C LEU A 373 -39.11 -25.26 -16.56
N ARG A 374 -38.34 -24.18 -16.45
CA ARG A 374 -38.85 -22.80 -16.35
C ARG A 374 -37.93 -21.83 -17.08
N SER A 375 -38.53 -20.73 -17.53
CA SER A 375 -37.84 -19.61 -18.17
C SER A 375 -38.43 -18.32 -17.64
N TYR A 376 -37.60 -17.49 -17.03
CA TYR A 376 -37.97 -16.17 -16.54
C TYR A 376 -37.38 -15.11 -17.47
N GLN A 377 -38.26 -14.29 -18.07
CA GLN A 377 -37.92 -13.32 -19.10
C GLN A 377 -38.42 -11.93 -18.70
N GLU A 378 -37.86 -11.38 -17.61
CA GLU A 378 -38.23 -10.03 -17.15
C GLU A 378 -37.04 -9.07 -17.04
N HIS A 379 -35.80 -9.56 -17.10
CA HIS A 379 -34.66 -8.67 -17.21
C HIS A 379 -34.59 -8.11 -18.63
N GLU A 380 -34.35 -6.80 -18.73
CA GLU A 380 -34.35 -6.08 -20.02
C GLU A 380 -32.96 -6.07 -20.69
N ARG A 381 -31.95 -6.53 -19.96
CA ARG A 381 -30.53 -6.58 -20.36
C ARG A 381 -29.90 -7.86 -19.85
N ARG A 382 -28.64 -8.06 -20.24
CA ARG A 382 -27.78 -9.18 -19.81
C ARG A 382 -27.89 -9.42 -18.32
N CYS A 383 -28.26 -10.65 -17.97
CA CYS A 383 -28.21 -11.14 -16.60
C CYS A 383 -26.82 -11.72 -16.36
N TRP A 384 -26.11 -11.25 -15.33
CA TRP A 384 -24.75 -11.69 -15.05
C TRP A 384 -24.68 -12.91 -14.15
N THR A 385 -25.69 -13.12 -13.33
CA THR A 385 -25.62 -14.05 -12.19
C THR A 385 -27.00 -14.58 -11.85
N VAL A 386 -27.03 -15.83 -11.41
CA VAL A 386 -28.19 -16.44 -10.76
C VAL A 386 -27.70 -17.28 -9.59
N ASP A 387 -28.41 -17.24 -8.46
CA ASP A 387 -28.08 -18.10 -7.32
C ASP A 387 -29.35 -18.69 -6.70
N PHE A 388 -29.35 -20.00 -6.46
CA PHE A 388 -30.35 -20.63 -5.62
C PHE A 388 -30.09 -20.31 -4.15
N ASN A 389 -31.15 -20.17 -3.38
CA ASN A 389 -31.06 -20.06 -1.94
C ASN A 389 -30.61 -21.42 -1.36
N ARG A 390 -29.70 -21.38 -0.38
CA ARG A 390 -29.18 -22.60 0.27
C ARG A 390 -30.09 -23.18 1.34
N VAL A 391 -31.04 -22.37 1.83
CA VAL A 391 -31.95 -22.69 2.93
C VAL A 391 -33.40 -22.86 2.43
N ASP A 392 -33.80 -22.09 1.41
CA ASP A 392 -35.11 -22.21 0.76
C ASP A 392 -34.99 -22.98 -0.57
N THR A 393 -35.78 -24.04 -0.72
CA THR A 393 -35.73 -24.93 -1.88
C THR A 393 -36.16 -24.27 -3.19
N ASN A 394 -37.00 -23.23 -3.10
CA ASN A 394 -37.71 -22.66 -4.23
C ASN A 394 -37.26 -21.25 -4.59
N LEU A 395 -36.52 -20.57 -3.71
CA LEU A 395 -36.11 -19.19 -3.92
C LEU A 395 -34.79 -19.12 -4.71
N LEU A 396 -34.74 -18.23 -5.69
CA LEU A 396 -33.53 -17.88 -6.43
C LEU A 396 -33.46 -16.38 -6.67
N ALA A 397 -32.26 -15.86 -6.88
CA ALA A 397 -32.00 -14.44 -7.12
C ALA A 397 -31.16 -14.28 -8.39
N SER A 398 -31.40 -13.22 -9.14
CA SER A 398 -30.59 -12.86 -10.30
C SER A 398 -30.28 -11.37 -10.33
N GLY A 399 -29.12 -11.04 -10.90
CA GLY A 399 -28.65 -9.65 -11.07
C GLY A 399 -28.31 -9.36 -12.53
N SER A 400 -28.59 -8.15 -12.99
CA SER A 400 -28.51 -7.76 -14.40
C SER A 400 -27.95 -6.34 -14.61
N ASP A 401 -27.56 -6.07 -15.86
CA ASP A 401 -27.18 -4.75 -16.39
C ASP A 401 -28.36 -3.77 -16.47
N ASP A 402 -29.58 -4.22 -16.20
CA ASP A 402 -30.77 -3.35 -16.04
C ASP A 402 -30.85 -2.69 -14.65
N ALA A 403 -29.82 -2.86 -13.82
CA ALA A 403 -29.73 -2.38 -12.44
C ALA A 403 -30.84 -2.93 -11.51
N LYS A 404 -31.40 -4.09 -11.84
CA LYS A 404 -32.40 -4.78 -11.00
C LYS A 404 -31.84 -6.09 -10.47
N LEU A 405 -32.09 -6.36 -9.20
CA LEU A 405 -32.01 -7.69 -8.62
C LEU A 405 -33.42 -8.26 -8.54
N LYS A 406 -33.67 -9.38 -9.21
CA LYS A 406 -34.97 -10.05 -9.19
C LYS A 406 -34.90 -11.29 -8.31
N LEU A 407 -35.91 -11.45 -7.46
CA LEU A 407 -36.15 -12.67 -6.69
C LEU A 407 -37.22 -13.48 -7.41
N TRP A 408 -37.00 -14.78 -7.53
CA TRP A 408 -37.91 -15.71 -8.20
C TRP A 408 -38.24 -16.88 -7.30
N SER A 409 -39.44 -17.40 -7.47
CA SER A 409 -39.87 -18.64 -6.84
C SER A 409 -40.10 -19.70 -7.92
N LEU A 410 -39.62 -20.92 -7.69
CA LEU A 410 -39.93 -22.07 -8.54
C LEU A 410 -41.42 -22.41 -8.60
N ASN A 411 -42.26 -21.80 -7.76
CA ASN A 411 -43.71 -21.97 -7.80
C ASN A 411 -44.44 -20.84 -8.54
N ALA A 412 -43.75 -19.74 -8.84
CA ALA A 412 -44.30 -18.59 -9.55
C ALA A 412 -43.78 -18.54 -11.00
N SER A 413 -44.56 -17.94 -11.90
CA SER A 413 -44.14 -17.64 -13.28
C SER A 413 -43.39 -16.31 -13.39
N HIS A 414 -43.62 -15.40 -12.43
CA HIS A 414 -43.07 -14.04 -12.40
C HIS A 414 -42.16 -13.82 -11.19
N SER A 415 -41.36 -12.76 -11.21
CA SER A 415 -40.55 -12.38 -10.05
C SER A 415 -41.43 -12.07 -8.84
N VAL A 416 -41.03 -12.58 -7.67
CA VAL A 416 -41.75 -12.38 -6.40
C VAL A 416 -41.40 -11.03 -5.76
N ALA A 417 -40.22 -10.50 -6.08
CA ALA A 417 -39.79 -9.17 -5.67
C ALA A 417 -38.69 -8.66 -6.60
N THR A 418 -38.54 -7.34 -6.66
CA THR A 418 -37.46 -6.66 -7.37
C THR A 418 -36.82 -5.63 -6.43
N ILE A 419 -35.49 -5.62 -6.37
CA ILE A 419 -34.70 -4.60 -5.67
C ILE A 419 -34.00 -3.77 -6.74
N GLU A 420 -34.21 -2.47 -6.72
CA GLU A 420 -33.57 -1.53 -7.65
C GLU A 420 -32.22 -1.08 -7.09
N ALA A 421 -31.16 -1.29 -7.86
CA ALA A 421 -29.83 -0.82 -7.55
C ALA A 421 -29.53 0.49 -8.29
N LYS A 422 -28.49 1.20 -7.83
CA LYS A 422 -28.06 2.46 -8.46
C LYS A 422 -27.25 2.26 -9.74
N ALA A 423 -26.73 1.06 -9.94
CA ALA A 423 -25.88 0.69 -11.07
C ALA A 423 -26.05 -0.80 -11.39
N ASN A 424 -25.41 -1.25 -12.46
CA ASN A 424 -25.45 -2.63 -12.92
C ASN A 424 -25.01 -3.60 -11.82
N ILE A 425 -25.68 -4.75 -11.75
CA ILE A 425 -25.39 -5.79 -10.77
C ILE A 425 -24.59 -6.89 -11.46
N CYS A 426 -23.34 -7.07 -11.01
CA CYS A 426 -22.41 -8.02 -11.63
C CYS A 426 -22.49 -9.41 -11.01
N CYS A 427 -22.82 -9.51 -9.73
CA CYS A 427 -22.90 -10.79 -9.01
C CYS A 427 -23.90 -10.72 -7.86
N VAL A 428 -24.55 -11.84 -7.55
CA VAL A 428 -25.52 -11.98 -6.45
C VAL A 428 -25.27 -13.31 -5.77
N ARG A 429 -25.30 -13.32 -4.44
CA ARG A 429 -25.13 -14.52 -3.64
C ARG A 429 -26.03 -14.52 -2.42
N PHE A 430 -26.71 -15.64 -2.16
CA PHE A 430 -27.41 -15.82 -0.89
C PHE A 430 -26.43 -16.15 0.24
N ASN A 431 -26.77 -15.70 1.44
CA ASN A 431 -26.10 -16.16 2.65
C ASN A 431 -26.31 -17.68 2.82
N PRO A 432 -25.28 -18.45 3.18
CA PRO A 432 -25.39 -19.90 3.27
C PRO A 432 -26.28 -20.40 4.41
N GLU A 433 -26.46 -19.62 5.48
CA GLU A 433 -27.23 -20.04 6.67
C GLU A 433 -28.56 -19.29 6.83
N SER A 434 -28.68 -18.09 6.24
CA SER A 434 -29.91 -17.30 6.30
C SER A 434 -30.68 -17.35 5.00
N ARG A 435 -31.96 -17.73 5.08
CA ARG A 435 -32.92 -17.63 3.97
C ARG A 435 -33.09 -16.20 3.47
N TYR A 436 -32.98 -15.21 4.36
CA TYR A 436 -33.40 -13.83 4.08
C TYR A 436 -32.26 -12.90 3.68
N HIS A 437 -31.02 -13.30 3.89
CA HIS A 437 -29.87 -12.45 3.62
C HIS A 437 -29.24 -12.75 2.27
N LEU A 438 -28.88 -11.71 1.54
CA LEU A 438 -28.12 -11.82 0.29
C LEU A 438 -27.13 -10.68 0.18
N ALA A 439 -26.07 -10.91 -0.59
CA ALA A 439 -25.10 -9.90 -0.96
C ALA A 439 -25.03 -9.79 -2.49
N TYR A 440 -24.81 -8.58 -3.00
CA TYR A 440 -24.54 -8.36 -4.41
C TYR A 440 -23.41 -7.37 -4.64
N GLY A 441 -22.62 -7.61 -5.69
CA GLY A 441 -21.58 -6.70 -6.15
C GLY A 441 -22.12 -5.85 -7.29
N SER A 442 -21.81 -4.55 -7.23
CA SER A 442 -22.33 -3.56 -8.17
C SER A 442 -21.21 -2.84 -8.92
N ALA A 443 -21.56 -2.33 -10.10
CA ALA A 443 -20.66 -1.55 -10.94
C ALA A 443 -20.27 -0.19 -10.31
N ASP A 444 -21.00 0.27 -9.27
CA ASP A 444 -20.66 1.45 -8.45
C ASP A 444 -19.53 1.20 -7.43
N HIS A 445 -18.80 0.10 -7.58
CA HIS A 445 -17.62 -0.25 -6.78
C HIS A 445 -17.95 -0.62 -5.33
N SER A 446 -19.23 -0.91 -5.05
CA SER A 446 -19.70 -1.24 -3.72
C SER A 446 -20.26 -2.66 -3.65
N VAL A 447 -20.12 -3.28 -2.47
CA VAL A 447 -20.85 -4.51 -2.12
C VAL A 447 -22.03 -4.11 -1.26
N TYR A 448 -23.21 -4.63 -1.59
CA TYR A 448 -24.44 -4.39 -0.85
C TYR A 448 -24.88 -5.66 -0.15
N TYR A 449 -25.22 -5.55 1.13
CA TYR A 449 -25.80 -6.65 1.91
C TYR A 449 -27.24 -6.30 2.29
N TYR A 450 -28.18 -7.19 1.98
CA TYR A 450 -29.61 -6.95 2.11
C TYR A 450 -30.31 -8.02 2.94
N ASP A 451 -31.37 -7.58 3.62
CA ASP A 451 -32.43 -8.46 4.11
C ASP A 451 -33.63 -8.34 3.17
N ILE A 452 -33.98 -9.44 2.50
CA ILE A 452 -35.08 -9.46 1.52
C ILE A 452 -36.45 -9.17 2.14
N ARG A 453 -36.60 -9.27 3.47
CA ARG A 453 -37.85 -8.90 4.17
C ARG A 453 -38.08 -7.39 4.14
N ASN A 454 -37.01 -6.60 4.05
CA ASN A 454 -37.05 -5.15 3.94
C ASN A 454 -36.20 -4.67 2.76
N SER A 455 -36.79 -4.69 1.57
CA SER A 455 -36.12 -4.30 0.32
C SER A 455 -35.88 -2.80 0.15
N ARG A 456 -36.33 -1.93 1.07
CA ARG A 456 -36.22 -0.47 0.93
C ARG A 456 -34.80 0.04 1.11
N SER A 457 -34.00 -0.63 1.93
CA SER A 457 -32.66 -0.17 2.29
C SER A 457 -31.71 -1.34 2.53
N PRO A 458 -30.45 -1.26 2.10
CA PRO A 458 -29.44 -2.26 2.43
C PRO A 458 -29.18 -2.27 3.95
N LEU A 459 -28.82 -3.43 4.49
CA LEU A 459 -28.28 -3.56 5.84
C LEU A 459 -26.90 -2.91 5.93
N MET A 460 -26.02 -3.22 4.96
CA MET A 460 -24.65 -2.73 4.90
C MET A 460 -24.28 -2.38 3.47
N VAL A 461 -23.41 -1.36 3.32
CA VAL A 461 -22.83 -0.96 2.04
C VAL A 461 -21.33 -0.79 2.22
N TYR A 462 -20.56 -1.67 1.58
CA TYR A 462 -19.09 -1.69 1.66
C TYR A 462 -18.51 -0.91 0.48
N LYS A 463 -17.75 0.15 0.75
CA LYS A 463 -17.30 1.15 -0.24
C LYS A 463 -15.79 1.35 -0.31
N GLU A 464 -15.01 0.28 -0.36
CA GLU A 464 -13.55 0.40 -0.45
C GLU A 464 -12.95 -0.03 -1.80
N HIS A 465 -13.69 -0.74 -2.64
CA HIS A 465 -13.19 -1.10 -3.97
C HIS A 465 -13.09 0.14 -4.86
N LYS A 466 -12.12 0.13 -5.78
CA LYS A 466 -11.86 1.25 -6.68
C LYS A 466 -12.53 1.10 -8.05
N LYS A 467 -12.98 -0.11 -8.37
CA LYS A 467 -13.64 -0.46 -9.62
C LYS A 467 -14.81 -1.42 -9.35
N ALA A 468 -15.55 -1.75 -10.42
CA ALA A 468 -16.72 -2.62 -10.37
C ALA A 468 -16.43 -3.93 -9.64
N VAL A 469 -17.33 -4.31 -8.72
CA VAL A 469 -17.23 -5.57 -7.99
C VAL A 469 -17.73 -6.69 -8.88
N SER A 470 -16.82 -7.50 -9.40
CA SER A 470 -17.12 -8.58 -10.34
C SER A 470 -17.75 -9.80 -9.67
N TYR A 471 -17.29 -10.17 -8.46
CA TYR A 471 -17.78 -11.34 -7.73
C TYR A 471 -17.97 -11.07 -6.25
N VAL A 472 -18.94 -11.79 -5.67
CA VAL A 472 -19.20 -11.87 -4.24
C VAL A 472 -19.49 -13.32 -3.89
N LYS A 473 -18.80 -13.86 -2.89
CA LYS A 473 -19.01 -15.20 -2.33
C LYS A 473 -18.99 -15.12 -0.81
N PHE A 474 -19.76 -15.97 -0.15
CA PHE A 474 -19.70 -16.12 1.30
C PHE A 474 -18.63 -17.15 1.65
N VAL A 475 -17.72 -16.77 2.55
CA VAL A 475 -16.73 -17.68 3.17
C VAL A 475 -17.39 -18.41 4.33
N SER A 476 -18.14 -17.68 5.15
CA SER A 476 -19.00 -18.16 6.23
C SER A 476 -20.30 -17.33 6.25
N SER A 477 -21.23 -17.59 7.18
CA SER A 477 -22.46 -16.80 7.28
C SER A 477 -22.22 -15.34 7.67
N SER A 478 -21.09 -15.05 8.32
CA SER A 478 -20.69 -13.71 8.75
C SER A 478 -19.56 -13.08 7.93
N GLU A 479 -18.94 -13.84 7.01
CA GLU A 479 -17.79 -13.37 6.22
C GLU A 479 -18.10 -13.41 4.72
N ILE A 480 -17.89 -12.28 4.06
CA ILE A 480 -18.09 -12.12 2.62
C ILE A 480 -16.73 -11.83 1.99
N VAL A 481 -16.43 -12.49 0.87
CA VAL A 481 -15.29 -12.13 0.02
C VAL A 481 -15.79 -11.56 -1.30
N SER A 482 -15.20 -10.45 -1.72
CA SER A 482 -15.48 -9.83 -3.02
C SER A 482 -14.23 -9.74 -3.87
N ALA A 483 -14.42 -9.84 -5.18
CA ALA A 483 -13.40 -9.56 -6.20
C ALA A 483 -13.81 -8.32 -6.99
N SER A 484 -12.84 -7.47 -7.33
CA SER A 484 -13.03 -6.32 -8.20
C SER A 484 -11.97 -6.30 -9.29
N THR A 485 -12.21 -5.52 -10.34
CA THR A 485 -11.26 -5.27 -11.44
C THR A 485 -10.17 -4.26 -11.06
N ASP A 486 -9.95 -4.02 -9.77
CA ASP A 486 -8.85 -3.23 -9.20
C ASP A 486 -7.67 -4.11 -8.72
N SER A 487 -7.60 -5.35 -9.23
CA SER A 487 -6.65 -6.39 -8.81
C SER A 487 -6.64 -6.69 -7.31
N GLN A 488 -7.78 -6.51 -6.63
CA GLN A 488 -7.93 -6.80 -5.20
C GLN A 488 -9.11 -7.73 -4.93
N LEU A 489 -8.90 -8.61 -3.96
CA LEU A 489 -10.00 -9.23 -3.24
C LEU A 489 -10.12 -8.56 -1.86
N LYS A 490 -11.32 -8.44 -1.33
CA LYS A 490 -11.55 -7.91 0.03
C LYS A 490 -12.41 -8.86 0.83
N LEU A 491 -12.05 -9.06 2.10
CA LEU A 491 -12.82 -9.81 3.09
C LEU A 491 -13.59 -8.85 3.99
N TRP A 492 -14.87 -9.09 4.16
CA TRP A 492 -15.81 -8.24 4.88
C TRP A 492 -16.49 -9.01 6.00
N SER A 493 -16.77 -8.32 7.10
CA SER A 493 -17.73 -8.79 8.10
C SER A 493 -19.14 -8.38 7.72
N THR A 494 -20.14 -9.22 7.99
CA THR A 494 -21.54 -8.79 7.98
C THR A 494 -21.88 -7.82 9.12
N SER A 495 -21.04 -7.75 10.16
CA SER A 495 -21.30 -6.96 11.38
C SER A 495 -20.53 -5.63 11.43
N GLN A 496 -19.49 -5.48 10.62
CA GLN A 496 -18.60 -4.32 10.59
C GLN A 496 -18.58 -3.72 9.18
N LEU A 497 -18.40 -2.41 9.06
CA LEU A 497 -18.45 -1.69 7.77
C LEU A 497 -17.14 -1.75 6.96
N ASN A 498 -15.99 -1.93 7.63
CA ASN A 498 -14.69 -1.89 6.98
C ASN A 498 -14.26 -3.30 6.55
N SER A 499 -13.38 -3.38 5.53
CA SER A 499 -12.77 -4.68 5.21
C SER A 499 -11.83 -5.12 6.31
N PHE A 500 -11.87 -6.40 6.66
CA PHE A 500 -10.89 -7.02 7.54
C PHE A 500 -9.53 -7.14 6.85
N ARG A 501 -9.55 -7.48 5.56
CA ARG A 501 -8.36 -7.82 4.81
C ARG A 501 -8.51 -7.53 3.34
N THR A 502 -7.42 -7.11 2.73
CA THR A 502 -7.30 -6.94 1.27
C THR A 502 -6.25 -7.92 0.76
N PHE A 503 -6.63 -8.80 -0.16
CA PHE A 503 -5.73 -9.75 -0.80
C PHE A 503 -5.16 -9.16 -2.09
N LYS A 504 -3.85 -9.29 -2.27
CA LYS A 504 -3.10 -8.76 -3.41
C LYS A 504 -2.15 -9.82 -3.96
N GLY A 505 -1.84 -9.76 -5.25
CA GLY A 505 -0.86 -10.63 -5.92
C GLY A 505 -1.31 -11.07 -7.31
N HIS A 506 -2.60 -11.36 -7.46
CA HIS A 506 -3.21 -11.61 -8.77
C HIS A 506 -3.38 -10.32 -9.57
N VAL A 507 -3.41 -10.44 -10.90
CA VAL A 507 -3.71 -9.36 -11.84
C VAL A 507 -5.15 -9.52 -12.33
N ASN A 508 -5.98 -8.50 -12.13
CA ASN A 508 -7.35 -8.46 -12.64
C ASN A 508 -7.78 -7.01 -12.86
N GLU A 509 -7.60 -6.49 -14.07
CA GLU A 509 -7.88 -5.09 -14.41
C GLU A 509 -9.13 -4.89 -15.27
N LYS A 510 -9.59 -5.95 -15.96
CA LYS A 510 -10.64 -5.86 -16.99
C LYS A 510 -11.65 -7.01 -16.94
N ASN A 511 -11.20 -8.24 -16.75
CA ASN A 511 -12.00 -9.43 -17.02
C ASN A 511 -12.72 -9.99 -15.78
N PHE A 512 -13.68 -10.88 -16.05
CA PHE A 512 -14.33 -11.70 -15.05
C PHE A 512 -13.51 -12.98 -14.88
N VAL A 513 -12.68 -13.03 -13.83
CA VAL A 513 -11.67 -14.08 -13.63
C VAL A 513 -12.11 -15.27 -12.77
N GLY A 514 -13.35 -15.27 -12.29
CA GLY A 514 -13.86 -16.23 -11.32
C GLY A 514 -13.38 -15.98 -9.88
N LEU A 515 -14.27 -16.26 -8.93
CA LEU A 515 -14.00 -16.26 -7.50
C LEU A 515 -14.73 -17.43 -6.86
N ALA A 516 -14.04 -18.19 -6.02
CA ALA A 516 -14.63 -19.26 -5.25
C ALA A 516 -13.98 -19.35 -3.86
N ALA A 517 -14.75 -19.81 -2.88
CA ALA A 517 -14.31 -19.92 -1.50
C ALA A 517 -14.76 -21.26 -0.93
N SER A 518 -13.91 -21.88 -0.12
CA SER A 518 -14.21 -23.12 0.60
C SER A 518 -13.52 -23.10 1.97
N GLY A 519 -14.32 -23.12 3.03
CA GLY A 519 -13.82 -23.04 4.39
C GLY A 519 -12.98 -21.78 4.60
N ASP A 520 -11.70 -21.96 4.95
CA ASP A 520 -10.78 -20.85 5.21
C ASP A 520 -9.98 -20.38 3.98
N PHE A 521 -10.23 -20.96 2.80
CA PHE A 521 -9.49 -20.68 1.57
C PHE A 521 -10.33 -19.96 0.52
N VAL A 522 -9.66 -19.09 -0.23
CA VAL A 522 -10.24 -18.32 -1.33
C VAL A 522 -9.38 -18.53 -2.58
N SER A 523 -10.01 -18.83 -3.71
CA SER A 523 -9.34 -18.95 -4.99
C SER A 523 -9.90 -17.94 -6.00
N CYS A 524 -9.04 -17.32 -6.78
CA CYS A 524 -9.43 -16.49 -7.92
C CYS A 524 -8.57 -16.80 -9.15
N GLY A 525 -9.10 -16.47 -10.33
CA GLY A 525 -8.29 -16.41 -11.54
C GLY A 525 -7.52 -15.11 -11.69
N SER A 526 -6.68 -15.06 -12.72
CA SER A 526 -5.91 -13.87 -13.07
C SER A 526 -5.72 -13.73 -14.58
N GLU A 527 -5.50 -12.50 -15.01
CA GLU A 527 -5.17 -12.10 -16.38
C GLU A 527 -3.76 -12.48 -16.82
N ASN A 528 -2.95 -13.08 -15.94
CA ASN A 528 -1.68 -13.73 -16.31
C ASN A 528 -1.84 -15.24 -16.61
N ASN A 529 -3.08 -15.68 -16.84
CA ASN A 529 -3.47 -17.07 -17.07
C ASN A 529 -3.10 -18.01 -15.90
N ALA A 530 -3.15 -17.52 -14.67
CA ALA A 530 -2.93 -18.33 -13.46
C ALA A 530 -4.12 -18.29 -12.48
N VAL A 531 -4.26 -19.36 -11.71
CA VAL A 531 -5.16 -19.46 -10.55
C VAL A 531 -4.34 -19.14 -9.31
N TYR A 532 -4.85 -18.27 -8.44
CA TYR A 532 -4.26 -17.94 -7.16
C TYR A 532 -5.10 -18.47 -6.01
N LEU A 533 -4.43 -19.02 -5.00
CA LEU A 533 -5.03 -19.50 -3.75
C LEU A 533 -4.56 -18.63 -2.58
N TYR A 534 -5.51 -18.15 -1.79
CA TYR A 534 -5.29 -17.33 -0.59
C TYR A 534 -5.84 -18.05 0.63
N TYR A 535 -5.18 -17.88 1.76
CA TYR A 535 -5.72 -18.22 3.07
C TYR A 535 -6.39 -16.97 3.61
N LYS A 536 -7.61 -17.06 4.14
CA LYS A 536 -8.40 -15.87 4.49
C LYS A 536 -7.73 -14.93 5.49
N LYS A 537 -6.75 -15.42 6.27
CA LYS A 537 -5.98 -14.63 7.23
C LYS A 537 -4.66 -14.06 6.69
N MET A 538 -4.23 -14.37 5.47
CA MET A 538 -3.02 -13.80 4.84
C MET A 538 -3.37 -12.89 3.67
N SER A 539 -2.60 -11.82 3.45
CA SER A 539 -2.89 -10.86 2.36
C SER A 539 -2.29 -11.28 1.01
N LYS A 540 -1.19 -12.03 0.98
CA LYS A 540 -0.57 -12.49 -0.28
C LYS A 540 -0.94 -13.97 -0.56
N PRO A 541 -0.78 -14.43 -1.82
CA PRO A 541 -1.19 -15.78 -2.19
C PRO A 541 -0.27 -16.84 -1.58
N ILE A 542 -0.85 -18.00 -1.27
CA ILE A 542 -0.14 -19.18 -0.77
C ILE A 542 0.44 -19.99 -1.93
N LEU A 543 -0.39 -20.23 -2.94
CA LEU A 543 -0.12 -21.07 -4.09
C LEU A 543 -0.66 -20.39 -5.34
N ASP A 544 0.00 -20.65 -6.45
CA ASP A 544 -0.46 -20.33 -7.78
C ASP A 544 -0.30 -21.52 -8.72
N PHE A 545 -1.17 -21.58 -9.73
CA PHE A 545 -1.10 -22.57 -10.80
C PHE A 545 -1.24 -21.85 -12.13
N LYS A 546 -0.22 -21.91 -12.98
CA LYS A 546 -0.22 -21.29 -14.30
C LYS A 546 -0.72 -22.28 -15.36
N PHE A 547 -1.66 -21.86 -16.19
CA PHE A 547 -2.09 -22.64 -17.35
C PHE A 547 -1.00 -22.67 -18.42
N ASP A 548 -0.91 -23.78 -19.14
CA ASP A 548 -0.01 -23.93 -20.27
C ASP A 548 -0.53 -23.09 -21.45
N HIS A 549 0.37 -22.37 -22.11
CA HIS A 549 0.04 -21.70 -23.37
C HIS A 549 -0.02 -22.74 -24.48
N VAL A 550 -1.21 -22.96 -25.04
CA VAL A 550 -1.38 -23.85 -26.20
C VAL A 550 -1.09 -23.05 -27.46
N LYS A 551 0.08 -23.26 -28.08
CA LYS A 551 0.40 -22.67 -29.38
C LYS A 551 -0.43 -23.35 -30.47
N ASN A 552 -1.37 -22.63 -31.06
CA ASN A 552 -2.05 -23.10 -32.26
C ASN A 552 -1.02 -23.19 -33.40
N VAL A 553 -0.88 -24.37 -34.02
CA VAL A 553 0.06 -24.62 -35.14
C VAL A 553 -0.24 -23.73 -36.37
N LEU A 554 -1.46 -23.20 -36.46
CA LEU A 554 -1.89 -22.27 -37.50
C LEU A 554 -1.52 -20.80 -37.22
N ASP A 555 -1.08 -20.48 -36.01
CA ASP A 555 -0.82 -19.12 -35.57
C ASP A 555 0.60 -18.70 -35.93
N ARG A 556 0.82 -18.50 -37.23
CA ARG A 556 2.05 -17.91 -37.76
C ARG A 556 2.03 -16.40 -37.50
N GLY A 557 2.40 -15.99 -36.29
CA GLY A 557 3.15 -14.74 -36.11
C GLY A 557 2.51 -13.57 -35.36
N ASN A 558 1.43 -13.73 -34.60
CA ASN A 558 0.90 -12.63 -33.77
C ASN A 558 1.31 -12.76 -32.30
N LYS A 559 2.45 -12.17 -31.93
CA LYS A 559 2.89 -12.03 -30.52
C LYS A 559 1.94 -11.20 -29.63
N GLU A 560 0.94 -10.54 -30.21
CA GLU A 560 -0.03 -9.71 -29.48
C GLU A 560 -1.17 -10.54 -28.84
N GLU A 561 -1.47 -11.74 -29.35
CA GLU A 561 -2.54 -12.60 -28.79
C GLU A 561 -2.08 -13.44 -27.60
N GLU A 562 -0.77 -13.70 -27.45
CA GLU A 562 -0.18 -14.38 -26.28
C GLU A 562 -0.44 -13.64 -24.95
N ASN A 563 -0.77 -12.33 -25.00
CA ASN A 563 -0.97 -11.46 -23.83
C ASN A 563 -2.43 -11.31 -23.37
N ASN A 564 -3.41 -11.99 -24.00
CA ASN A 564 -4.83 -11.80 -23.69
C ASN A 564 -5.51 -13.02 -23.03
N GLU A 565 -4.74 -14.05 -22.67
CA GLU A 565 -5.27 -15.22 -21.98
C GLU A 565 -5.51 -14.93 -20.49
N PHE A 566 -6.66 -15.35 -19.97
CA PHE A 566 -6.99 -15.18 -18.56
C PHE A 566 -7.77 -16.38 -18.04
N VAL A 567 -7.61 -16.69 -16.75
CA VAL A 567 -8.50 -17.63 -16.07
C VAL A 567 -9.86 -16.96 -15.93
N SER A 568 -10.93 -17.63 -16.35
CA SER A 568 -12.27 -17.05 -16.49
C SER A 568 -13.30 -17.63 -15.51
N ALA A 569 -13.06 -18.82 -14.98
CA ALA A 569 -13.93 -19.43 -13.96
C ALA A 569 -13.14 -20.34 -13.03
N VAL A 570 -13.52 -20.35 -11.74
CA VAL A 570 -12.97 -21.23 -10.72
C VAL A 570 -14.09 -21.73 -9.82
N CYS A 571 -14.04 -23.00 -9.40
CA CYS A 571 -15.03 -23.59 -8.52
C CYS A 571 -14.39 -24.65 -7.62
N TRP A 572 -14.75 -24.63 -6.33
CA TRP A 572 -14.34 -25.66 -5.39
C TRP A 572 -15.34 -26.81 -5.39
N LYS A 573 -14.82 -28.04 -5.38
CA LYS A 573 -15.62 -29.18 -4.96
C LYS A 573 -15.79 -29.12 -3.45
N ARG A 574 -17.05 -29.14 -2.98
CA ARG A 574 -17.38 -28.91 -1.56
C ARG A 574 -16.63 -29.88 -0.64
N ASN A 575 -16.12 -29.35 0.47
CA ASN A 575 -15.44 -30.10 1.53
C ASN A 575 -14.32 -31.02 1.02
N SER A 576 -13.59 -30.60 -0.01
CA SER A 576 -12.52 -31.39 -0.62
C SER A 576 -11.34 -30.52 -1.03
N ASN A 577 -10.24 -31.17 -1.40
CA ASN A 577 -9.02 -30.51 -1.86
C ASN A 577 -9.01 -30.32 -3.39
N TYR A 578 -10.17 -30.35 -4.05
CA TYR A 578 -10.25 -30.23 -5.50
C TYR A 578 -10.82 -28.88 -5.93
N ILE A 579 -10.14 -28.26 -6.88
CA ILE A 579 -10.56 -27.03 -7.57
C ILE A 579 -10.69 -27.35 -9.05
N VAL A 580 -11.78 -26.93 -9.68
CA VAL A 580 -11.92 -26.93 -11.14
C VAL A 580 -11.79 -25.49 -11.61
N ALA A 581 -10.84 -25.26 -12.50
CA ALA A 581 -10.57 -23.94 -13.07
C ALA A 581 -10.65 -23.99 -14.59
N ALA A 582 -11.09 -22.91 -15.22
CA ALA A 582 -11.11 -22.79 -16.67
C ALA A 582 -10.59 -21.43 -17.12
N ASN A 583 -10.03 -21.38 -18.32
CA ASN A 583 -9.50 -20.16 -18.92
C ASN A 583 -10.30 -19.70 -20.14
N SER A 584 -9.90 -18.54 -20.68
CA SER A 584 -10.52 -17.88 -21.82
C SER A 584 -10.41 -18.68 -23.14
N GLN A 585 -9.48 -19.64 -23.22
CA GLN A 585 -9.35 -20.58 -24.33
C GLN A 585 -10.27 -21.81 -24.20
N GLY A 586 -11.02 -21.92 -23.10
CA GLY A 586 -11.90 -23.05 -22.84
C GLY A 586 -11.17 -24.31 -22.38
N ILE A 587 -9.94 -24.19 -21.91
CA ILE A 587 -9.24 -25.27 -21.21
C ILE A 587 -9.77 -25.31 -19.79
N VAL A 588 -10.28 -26.46 -19.36
CA VAL A 588 -10.76 -26.73 -18.02
C VAL A 588 -9.78 -27.70 -17.37
N LYS A 589 -9.20 -27.35 -16.22
CA LYS A 589 -8.33 -28.24 -15.46
C LYS A 589 -8.94 -28.57 -14.09
N VAL A 590 -8.84 -29.85 -13.72
CA VAL A 590 -9.10 -30.31 -12.35
C VAL A 590 -7.78 -30.30 -11.60
N LEU A 591 -7.71 -29.52 -10.52
CA LEU A 591 -6.54 -29.31 -9.69
C LEU A 591 -6.78 -29.93 -8.31
N GLU A 592 -5.79 -30.65 -7.80
CA GLU A 592 -5.72 -31.13 -6.42
C GLU A 592 -4.74 -30.28 -5.61
N ILE A 593 -5.13 -29.94 -4.39
CA ILE A 593 -4.29 -29.22 -3.46
C ILE A 593 -3.56 -30.26 -2.59
N GLU A 594 -2.25 -30.35 -2.76
CA GLU A 594 -1.37 -31.31 -2.06
C GLU A 594 -0.67 -30.68 -0.85
#